data_AF-A0A7C0VYJ4-F1
#
_entry.id   AF-A0A7C0VYJ4-F1
#
_cell.length_a   1.000
_cell.length_b   1.000
_cell.length_c   1.000
_cell.angle_alpha   90.00
_cell.angle_beta   90.00
_cell.angle_gamma   90.00
#
_symmetry.space_group_name_H-M   'P 1'
#
loop_
_entity.id
_entity.type
_entity.pdbx_description
1 polymer ?
#
loop_
_entity_poly.entity_id
_entity_poly.type
_entity_poly.pdbx_seq_one_letter_code
_entity_poly.pdbx_strand_id
1 'polypeptide(L)'
;MIISHLGIGAKLRRNILLPIYWKYVKKWRVIEYYNELKEHQWKTIEENRETQRIKLFKLIKYVSQNIPYYRRVIQEYNIQFSEDTIFDDIKKFPILTKDIIRNHLDDLYKFRDNTYYRNTSGGSTGEPV
;
A
#
# COMPACT_ATOMS: atom_id res chain seq x y z
N MET A 1 -22.72 -19.92 22.91
CA MET A 1 -21.74 -19.70 23.99
C MET A 1 -20.51 -20.57 23.68
N ILE A 2 -19.59 -20.09 22.84
CA ILE A 2 -18.40 -20.88 22.45
C ILE A 2 -17.30 -20.57 23.46
N ILE A 3 -17.07 -21.53 24.35
CA ILE A 3 -16.08 -21.44 25.43
C ILE A 3 -14.68 -21.50 24.81
N SER A 4 -13.95 -20.40 24.93
CA SER A 4 -12.59 -20.22 24.41
C SER A 4 -11.55 -20.72 25.41
N HIS A 5 -11.29 -22.03 25.45
CA HIS A 5 -10.07 -22.56 26.06
C HIS A 5 -8.87 -22.35 25.13
N LEU A 6 -8.45 -21.09 24.92
CA LEU A 6 -7.07 -20.86 24.47
C LEU A 6 -6.15 -21.30 25.61
N GLY A 7 -5.57 -22.50 25.48
CA GLY A 7 -4.55 -22.99 26.40
C GLY A 7 -3.40 -21.99 26.53
N ILE A 8 -2.70 -22.05 27.66
CA ILE A 8 -1.58 -21.14 28.01
C ILE A 8 -0.58 -21.02 26.84
N GLY A 9 -0.30 -22.11 26.13
CA GLY A 9 0.56 -22.13 24.95
C GLY A 9 0.06 -21.28 23.77
N ALA A 10 -1.25 -21.18 23.55
CA ALA A 10 -1.81 -20.34 22.49
C ALA A 10 -1.71 -18.84 22.85
N LYS A 11 -1.93 -18.48 24.12
CA LYS A 11 -1.71 -17.12 24.63
C LYS A 11 -0.23 -16.73 24.56
N LEU A 12 0.67 -17.64 24.96
CA LEU A 12 2.12 -17.43 24.90
C LEU A 12 2.59 -17.19 23.46
N ARG A 13 2.13 -18.04 22.53
CA ARG A 13 2.46 -17.91 21.11
C ARG A 13 1.97 -16.58 20.53
N ARG A 14 0.70 -16.24 20.78
CA ARG A 14 0.06 -15.04 20.23
C ARG A 14 0.63 -13.75 20.77
N ASN A 15 0.87 -13.68 22.08
CA ASN A 15 1.22 -12.43 22.75
C ASN A 15 2.72 -12.23 22.94
N ILE A 16 3.54 -13.30 22.87
CA ILE A 16 4.99 -13.22 23.12
C ILE A 16 5.79 -13.71 21.92
N LEU A 17 5.67 -14.98 21.53
CA LEU A 17 6.54 -15.56 20.50
C LEU A 17 6.35 -14.90 19.13
N LEU A 18 5.11 -14.74 18.67
CA LEU A 18 4.83 -14.15 17.36
C LEU A 18 5.27 -12.67 17.29
N PRO A 19 4.91 -11.78 18.23
CA PRO A 19 5.37 -10.39 18.20
C PRO A 19 6.91 -10.26 18.19
N ILE A 20 7.60 -11.05 19.01
CA ILE A 20 9.07 -11.03 19.06
C ILE A 20 9.66 -11.53 17.73
N TYR A 21 9.14 -12.64 17.20
CA TYR A 21 9.60 -13.18 15.91
C TYR A 21 9.43 -12.16 14.78
N TRP A 22 8.24 -11.56 14.65
CA TRP A 22 7.97 -10.58 13.60
C TRP A 22 8.83 -9.32 13.75
N LYS A 23 8.99 -8.80 14.97
CA LYS A 23 9.72 -7.56 15.23
C LYS A 23 11.24 -7.73 15.13
N TYR A 24 11.80 -8.82 15.65
CA TYR A 24 13.26 -8.95 15.80
C TYR A 24 13.89 -9.91 14.77
N VAL A 25 13.21 -11.01 14.42
CA VAL A 25 13.74 -11.97 13.43
C VAL A 25 13.41 -11.51 12.01
N LYS A 26 12.14 -11.24 11.73
CA LYS A 26 11.71 -10.76 10.41
C LYS A 26 11.90 -9.26 10.21
N LYS A 27 12.01 -8.49 11.31
CA LYS A 27 12.11 -7.02 11.28
C LYS A 27 10.96 -6.37 10.51
N TRP A 28 9.77 -6.96 10.60
CA TRP A 28 8.57 -6.45 9.96
C TRP A 28 7.64 -5.81 10.98
N ARG A 29 6.99 -4.73 10.59
CA ARG A 29 6.06 -3.96 11.43
C ARG A 29 4.64 -4.56 11.47
N VAL A 30 4.53 -5.89 11.37
CA VAL A 30 3.25 -6.60 11.22
C VAL A 30 2.31 -6.32 12.39
N ILE A 31 2.81 -6.37 13.62
CA ILE A 31 1.98 -6.14 14.82
C ILE A 31 1.50 -4.69 14.91
N GLU A 32 2.33 -3.74 14.50
CA GLU A 32 1.97 -2.32 14.49
C GLU A 32 0.84 -2.08 13.48
N TYR A 33 0.98 -2.57 12.24
CA TYR A 33 -0.09 -2.47 11.23
C TYR A 33 -1.36 -3.21 11.66
N TYR A 34 -1.24 -4.39 12.28
CA TYR A 34 -2.39 -5.13 12.78
C TYR A 34 -3.19 -4.30 13.82
N ASN A 35 -2.50 -3.65 14.75
CA ASN A 35 -3.14 -2.81 15.75
C ASN A 35 -3.79 -1.57 15.11
N GLU A 36 -3.11 -0.90 14.18
CA GLU A 36 -3.65 0.24 13.42
C GLU A 36 -4.95 -0.16 12.69
N LEU A 37 -4.94 -1.30 11.97
CA LEU A 37 -6.12 -1.79 11.25
C LEU A 37 -7.27 -2.18 12.19
N LYS A 38 -6.95 -2.76 13.36
CA LYS A 38 -7.93 -3.09 14.38
C LYS A 38 -8.59 -1.85 14.99
N GLU A 39 -7.88 -0.73 15.09
CA GLU A 39 -8.46 0.54 15.50
C GLU A 39 -9.33 1.14 14.38
N HIS A 40 -8.85 1.10 13.14
CA HIS A 40 -9.55 1.68 11.99
C HIS A 40 -10.93 1.07 11.74
N GLN A 41 -11.11 -0.23 12.00
CA GLN A 41 -12.40 -0.90 11.79
C GLN A 41 -13.54 -0.33 12.67
N TRP A 42 -13.22 0.42 13.73
CA TRP A 42 -14.20 1.02 14.64
C TRP A 42 -14.33 2.54 14.49
N LYS A 43 -13.52 3.17 13.63
CA LYS A 43 -13.61 4.60 13.32
C LYS A 43 -14.87 4.93 12.52
N THR A 44 -15.33 6.17 12.62
CA THR A 44 -16.41 6.65 11.76
C THR A 44 -15.96 6.72 10.31
N ILE A 45 -16.92 6.86 9.40
CA ILE A 45 -16.64 7.02 7.97
C ILE A 45 -15.80 8.28 7.73
N GLU A 46 -16.08 9.36 8.45
CA GLU A 46 -15.41 10.66 8.34
C GLU A 46 -13.95 10.56 8.79
N GLU A 47 -13.68 9.92 9.93
CA GLU A 47 -12.32 9.70 10.43
C GLU A 47 -11.48 8.81 9.48
N ASN A 48 -12.11 7.76 8.94
CA ASN A 48 -11.47 6.89 7.96
C ASN A 48 -11.21 7.63 6.64
N ARG A 49 -12.15 8.47 6.19
CA ARG A 49 -12.02 9.29 4.99
C ARG A 49 -10.90 10.31 5.12
N GLU A 50 -10.74 10.92 6.30
CA GLU A 50 -9.63 11.82 6.57
C GLU A 50 -8.28 11.11 6.54
N THR A 51 -8.21 9.91 7.15
CA THR A 51 -7.02 9.06 7.09
C THR A 51 -6.67 8.69 5.63
N GLN A 52 -7.67 8.36 4.81
CA GLN A 52 -7.50 8.07 3.39
C GLN A 52 -7.00 9.29 2.61
N ARG A 53 -7.56 10.48 2.86
CA ARG A 53 -7.18 11.75 2.22
C ARG A 53 -5.68 12.02 2.40
N ILE A 54 -5.22 11.98 3.66
CA ILE A 54 -3.81 12.21 4.00
C ILE A 54 -2.90 11.15 3.37
N LYS A 55 -3.27 9.86 3.43
CA LYS A 55 -2.46 8.77 2.85
C LYS A 55 -2.39 8.87 1.32
N LEU A 56 -3.51 9.17 0.67
CA LEU A 56 -3.57 9.35 -0.79
C LEU A 56 -2.73 10.53 -1.23
N PHE A 57 -2.84 11.68 -0.56
CA PHE A 57 -2.02 12.85 -0.90
C PHE A 57 -0.53 12.55 -0.76
N LYS A 58 -0.11 11.91 0.34
CA LYS A 58 1.28 11.51 0.54
C LYS A 58 1.78 10.57 -0.55
N LEU A 59 0.95 9.61 -0.98
CA LEU A 59 1.26 8.71 -2.08
C LEU A 59 1.45 9.47 -3.40
N ILE A 60 0.49 10.33 -3.76
CA ILE A 60 0.53 11.09 -5.02
C ILE A 60 1.70 12.07 -5.05
N LYS A 61 1.96 12.77 -3.94
CA LYS A 61 3.12 13.63 -3.77
C LYS A 61 4.43 12.85 -3.89
N TYR A 62 4.51 11.64 -3.32
CA TYR A 62 5.70 10.81 -3.44
C TYR A 62 5.94 10.40 -4.90
N VAL A 63 4.92 9.88 -5.59
CA VAL A 63 5.10 9.38 -6.97
C VAL A 63 5.39 10.51 -7.95
N SER A 64 4.79 11.69 -7.78
CA SER A 64 5.07 12.85 -8.64
C SER A 64 6.54 13.29 -8.57
N GLN A 65 7.15 13.15 -7.39
CA GLN A 65 8.53 13.53 -7.15
C GLN A 65 9.53 12.44 -7.52
N ASN A 66 9.15 11.17 -7.40
CA ASN A 66 10.12 10.07 -7.40
C ASN A 66 9.97 9.07 -8.55
N ILE A 67 8.82 8.98 -9.21
CA ILE A 67 8.54 7.94 -10.20
C ILE A 67 8.44 8.56 -11.60
N PRO A 68 9.35 8.21 -12.54
CA PRO A 68 9.41 8.81 -13.88
C PRO A 68 8.08 8.81 -14.63
N TYR A 69 7.36 7.67 -14.63
CA TYR A 69 6.08 7.55 -15.33
C TYR A 69 5.05 8.59 -14.83
N TYR A 70 4.85 8.68 -13.52
CA TYR A 70 3.84 9.59 -12.95
C TYR A 70 4.23 11.06 -13.09
N ARG A 71 5.53 11.38 -13.12
CA ARG A 71 5.99 12.74 -13.41
C ARG A 71 5.58 13.18 -14.82
N ARG A 72 5.75 12.30 -15.83
CA ARG A 72 5.31 12.58 -17.20
C ARG A 72 3.79 12.73 -17.29
N VAL A 73 3.03 11.81 -16.70
CA VAL A 73 1.55 11.88 -16.66
C VAL A 73 1.06 13.21 -16.09
N ILE A 74 1.64 13.69 -14.99
CA ILE A 74 1.26 14.97 -14.39
C ILE A 74 1.53 16.14 -15.32
N GLN A 75 2.64 16.12 -16.05
CA GLN A 75 2.99 17.16 -17.03
C GLN A 75 2.07 17.12 -18.26
N GLU A 76 1.87 15.95 -18.85
CA GLU A 76 1.05 15.75 -20.06
C GLU A 76 -0.41 16.13 -19.84
N TYR A 77 -0.97 15.77 -18.69
CA TYR A 77 -2.37 16.05 -18.33
C TYR A 77 -2.54 17.37 -17.56
N ASN A 78 -1.45 18.13 -17.36
CA ASN A 78 -1.43 19.37 -16.57
C ASN A 78 -2.15 19.23 -15.20
N ILE A 79 -1.85 18.15 -14.48
CA ILE A 79 -2.57 17.81 -13.24
C ILE A 79 -2.04 18.65 -12.09
N GLN A 80 -2.92 19.49 -11.54
CA GLN A 80 -2.70 20.16 -10.26
C GLN A 80 -3.46 19.41 -9.16
N PHE A 81 -2.82 19.26 -8.00
CA PHE A 81 -3.41 18.57 -6.86
C PHE A 81 -3.01 19.20 -5.52
N SER A 82 -3.89 19.08 -4.53
CA SER A 82 -3.67 19.54 -3.15
C SER A 82 -4.11 18.49 -2.14
N GLU A 83 -3.79 18.66 -0.86
CA GLU A 83 -4.25 17.72 0.18
C GLU A 83 -5.78 17.75 0.32
N ASP A 84 -6.39 18.93 0.18
CA ASP A 84 -7.82 19.14 0.43
C ASP A 84 -8.70 18.63 -0.72
N THR A 85 -8.17 18.67 -1.96
CA THR A 85 -8.89 18.30 -3.17
C THR A 85 -8.51 16.91 -3.72
N ILE A 86 -7.69 16.15 -2.99
CA ILE A 86 -7.01 14.95 -3.52
C ILE A 86 -7.96 13.87 -4.07
N PHE A 87 -9.17 13.74 -3.51
CA PHE A 87 -10.15 12.75 -4.00
C PHE A 87 -10.74 13.10 -5.36
N ASP A 88 -10.78 14.38 -5.72
CA ASP A 88 -11.19 14.82 -7.05
C ASP A 88 -9.98 14.91 -7.98
N ASP A 89 -8.82 15.29 -7.46
CA ASP A 89 -7.59 15.36 -8.23
C ASP A 89 -7.14 14.01 -8.78
N ILE A 90 -7.30 12.93 -7.99
CA ILE A 90 -6.93 11.57 -8.43
C ILE A 90 -7.72 11.12 -9.67
N LYS A 91 -8.93 11.64 -9.87
CA LYS A 91 -9.77 11.30 -11.04
C LYS A 91 -9.24 11.90 -12.34
N LYS A 92 -8.32 12.87 -12.26
CA LYS A 92 -7.65 13.48 -13.41
C LYS A 92 -6.53 12.59 -13.96
N PHE A 93 -6.06 11.61 -13.19
CA PHE A 93 -5.04 10.67 -13.66
C PHE A 93 -5.65 9.64 -14.62
N PRO A 94 -4.93 9.27 -15.70
CA PRO A 94 -5.34 8.15 -16.53
C PRO A 94 -5.32 6.84 -15.75
N ILE A 95 -6.19 5.91 -16.13
CA ILE A 95 -6.23 4.57 -15.54
C ILE A 95 -4.96 3.80 -15.91
N LEU A 96 -4.27 3.26 -14.90
CA LEU A 96 -3.12 2.38 -15.11
C LEU A 96 -3.59 1.01 -15.58
N THR A 97 -3.35 0.68 -16.86
CA THR A 97 -3.71 -0.62 -17.45
C THR A 97 -2.52 -1.59 -17.43
N LYS A 98 -2.79 -2.89 -17.63
CA LYS A 98 -1.73 -3.90 -17.76
C LYS A 98 -0.79 -3.59 -18.92
N ASP A 99 -1.32 -3.10 -20.04
CA ASP A 99 -0.51 -2.76 -21.22
C ASP A 99 0.42 -1.58 -20.93
N ILE A 100 -0.05 -0.58 -20.20
CA ILE A 100 0.80 0.51 -19.72
C ILE A 100 1.91 -0.04 -18.82
N ILE A 101 1.58 -0.94 -17.89
CA ILE A 101 2.59 -1.54 -17.00
C ILE A 101 3.64 -2.30 -17.81
N ARG A 102 3.25 -3.12 -18.79
CA ARG A 102 4.19 -3.86 -19.64
C ARG A 102 5.10 -2.93 -20.45
N ASN A 103 4.54 -1.88 -21.03
CA ASN A 103 5.27 -0.95 -21.91
C ASN A 103 6.11 0.08 -21.14
N HIS A 104 5.81 0.33 -19.87
CA HIS A 104 6.47 1.36 -19.06
C HIS A 104 6.99 0.83 -17.72
N LEU A 105 7.23 -0.48 -17.59
CA LEU A 105 7.60 -1.11 -16.31
C LEU A 105 8.80 -0.42 -15.66
N ASP A 106 9.86 -0.19 -16.43
CA ASP A 106 11.12 0.41 -15.95
C ASP A 106 10.98 1.85 -15.45
N ASP A 107 9.88 2.52 -15.81
CA ASP A 107 9.56 3.89 -15.40
C ASP A 107 8.58 3.96 -14.22
N LEU A 108 7.99 2.84 -13.81
CA LEU A 108 6.98 2.76 -12.74
C LEU A 108 7.57 2.56 -11.35
N TYR A 109 8.89 2.39 -11.26
CA TYR A 109 9.62 2.29 -9.99
C TYR A 109 11.01 2.92 -10.13
N LYS A 110 11.62 3.30 -9.00
CA LYS A 110 12.92 4.00 -8.99
C LYS A 110 14.12 3.14 -8.58
N PHE A 111 13.86 1.99 -7.97
CA PHE A 111 14.88 1.18 -7.32
C PHE A 111 15.40 0.11 -8.26
N ARG A 112 16.72 0.05 -8.48
CA ARG A 112 17.37 -0.94 -9.35
C ARG A 112 18.33 -1.85 -8.59
N ASP A 113 18.20 -1.90 -7.28
CA ASP A 113 19.03 -2.72 -6.41
C ASP A 113 18.35 -4.06 -6.07
N ASN A 114 19.08 -4.95 -5.40
CA ASN A 114 18.59 -6.26 -4.98
C ASN A 114 17.65 -6.21 -3.76
N THR A 115 17.12 -5.03 -3.39
CA THR A 115 16.18 -4.92 -2.27
C THR A 115 14.75 -5.32 -2.66
N TYR A 116 14.47 -5.42 -3.95
CA TYR A 116 13.18 -5.82 -4.50
C TYR A 116 13.30 -7.18 -5.20
N TYR A 117 12.26 -8.01 -5.05
CA TYR A 117 12.13 -9.25 -5.80
C TYR A 117 11.11 -9.06 -6.91
N ARG A 118 11.45 -9.50 -8.12
CA ARG A 118 10.47 -9.55 -9.21
C ARG A 118 9.45 -10.63 -8.87
N ASN A 119 8.20 -10.24 -8.75
CA ASN A 119 7.09 -11.16 -8.68
C ASN A 119 6.27 -11.01 -9.96
N THR A 120 5.73 -12.12 -10.47
CA THR A 120 4.91 -12.11 -11.69
C THR A 120 3.55 -12.67 -11.35
N SER A 121 2.51 -12.00 -11.84
CA SER A 121 1.14 -12.48 -11.70
C SER A 121 0.80 -13.44 -12.84
N GLY A 122 0.17 -14.57 -12.52
CA GLY A 122 -0.42 -15.45 -13.54
C GLY A 122 -1.64 -14.78 -14.15
N GLY A 123 -1.56 -14.37 -15.42
CA GLY A 123 -2.67 -13.75 -16.13
C GLY A 123 -3.54 -14.78 -16.84
N SER A 124 -4.87 -14.66 -16.76
CA SER A 124 -5.82 -15.41 -17.61
C SER A 124 -5.63 -15.12 -19.11
N THR A 125 -4.93 -14.04 -19.45
CA THR A 125 -4.60 -13.61 -20.81
C THR A 125 -3.26 -14.16 -21.33
N GLY A 126 -2.59 -15.06 -20.60
CA GLY A 126 -1.36 -15.72 -21.04
C GLY A 126 -0.06 -14.92 -20.89
N GLU A 127 -0.14 -13.59 -20.78
CA GLU A 127 1.04 -12.72 -20.65
C GLU A 127 1.23 -12.20 -19.21
N PRO A 128 2.31 -12.61 -18.52
CA PRO A 128 2.57 -12.17 -17.15
C PRO A 128 2.90 -10.68 -17.09
N VAL A 129 2.54 -10.07 -15.96
CA VAL A 129 2.95 -8.73 -15.52
C VAL A 129 3.65 -8.89 -14.18
#